data_AF-A0A5E4C6H3-F1
#
_entry.id   AF-A0A5E4C6H3-F1
#
_cell.length_a   1.000
_cell.length_b   1.000
_cell.length_c   1.000
_cell.angle_alpha   90.00
_cell.angle_beta   90.00
_cell.angle_gamma   90.00
#
_symmetry.space_group_name_H-M   'P 1'
#
loop_
_entity.id
_entity.type
_entity.pdbx_description
1 polymer ?
#
loop_
_entity_poly.entity_id
_entity_poly.type
_entity_poly.pdbx_seq_one_letter_code
_entity_poly.pdbx_strand_id
1 'polypeptide(L)'
;NSLSILAKHNGFNRQKQEVYLLPIIISDSGNPPLSSTSTLTIRVCGCSNDGVVQSCNVEAYVLPIGLSMGALIAILACIILLL
;
A
#
# COMPACT_ATOMS: atom_id res chain seq x y z
N ASN A 1 -31.94 -0.92 12.22
CA ASN A 1 -31.41 -2.30 12.22
C ASN A 1 -29.96 -2.21 11.76
N SER A 2 -29.00 -2.26 12.68
CA SER A 2 -27.57 -2.06 12.37
C SER A 2 -26.77 -3.21 12.98
N LEU A 3 -25.93 -3.84 12.17
CA LEU A 3 -25.02 -4.91 12.60
C LEU A 3 -23.62 -4.33 12.77
N SER A 4 -22.96 -4.61 13.89
CA SER A 4 -21.55 -4.28 14.10
C SER A 4 -20.69 -5.53 14.00
N ILE A 5 -19.64 -5.49 13.16
CA ILE A 5 -18.67 -6.57 13.01
C ILE A 5 -17.31 -6.02 13.46
N LEU A 6 -16.63 -6.73 14.37
CA LEU A 6 -15.26 -6.41 14.81
C LEU A 6 -14.30 -7.48 14.27
N ALA A 7 -13.44 -7.08 13.33
CA ALA A 7 -12.32 -7.90 12.87
C ALA A 7 -11.03 -7.46 13.58
N LYS A 8 -10.24 -8.42 14.07
CA LYS A 8 -8.91 -8.16 14.65
C LYS A 8 -7.82 -8.60 13.67
N HIS A 9 -6.83 -7.74 13.47
CA HIS A 9 -5.64 -8.01 12.67
C HIS A 9 -4.39 -7.68 13.50
N ASN A 10 -3.32 -8.46 13.37
CA ASN A 10 -2.12 -8.33 14.21
C ASN A 10 -1.19 -7.21 13.71
N GLY A 11 -1.71 -5.99 13.70
CA GLY A 11 -0.99 -4.79 13.26
C GLY A 11 -0.88 -4.65 11.74
N PHE A 12 -0.63 -3.42 11.29
CA PHE A 12 -0.44 -3.12 9.87
C PHE A 12 1.01 -2.68 9.64
N ASN A 13 1.61 -3.13 8.54
CA ASN A 13 2.95 -2.71 8.15
C ASN A 13 2.93 -2.23 6.70
N ARG A 14 3.05 -0.91 6.53
CA ARG A 14 3.02 -0.25 5.21
C ARG A 14 4.10 -0.77 4.25
N GLN A 15 5.28 -1.14 4.76
CA GLN A 15 6.37 -1.70 3.92
C GLN A 15 6.07 -3.11 3.41
N LYS A 16 5.24 -3.88 4.13
CA LYS A 16 4.79 -5.20 3.69
C LYS A 16 3.62 -5.08 2.73
N GLN A 17 2.62 -4.25 3.07
CA GLN A 17 1.42 -4.06 2.28
C GLN A 17 0.74 -2.72 2.65
N GLU A 18 0.60 -1.85 1.66
CA GLU A 18 -0.04 -0.53 1.82
C GLU A 18 -1.57 -0.61 1.72
N VAL A 19 -2.10 -1.52 0.91
CA VAL A 19 -3.54 -1.63 0.64
C VAL A 19 -4.02 -3.05 0.84
N TYR A 20 -5.08 -3.23 1.64
CA TYR A 20 -5.78 -4.49 1.83
C TYR A 20 -7.20 -4.36 1.27
N LEU A 21 -7.58 -5.30 0.41
CA LEU A 21 -8.93 -5.40 -0.15
C LEU A 21 -9.65 -6.55 0.56
N LEU A 22 -10.57 -6.22 1.46
CA LEU A 22 -11.34 -7.20 2.23
C LEU A 22 -12.72 -7.37 1.61
N PRO A 23 -13.02 -8.50 0.95
CA PRO A 23 -14.38 -8.80 0.51
C PRO A 23 -15.26 -9.15 1.71
N ILE A 24 -16.43 -8.53 1.77
CA ILE A 24 -17.50 -8.74 2.73
C ILE A 24 -18.65 -9.37 1.96
N ILE A 25 -19.05 -10.57 2.37
CA ILE A 25 -20.18 -11.29 1.77
C ILE A 25 -21.32 -11.28 2.77
N ILE A 26 -22.49 -10.84 2.32
CA ILE A 26 -23.72 -10.85 3.10
C ILE A 26 -24.67 -11.83 2.42
N SER A 27 -25.15 -12.84 3.14
CA SER A 27 -26.12 -13.82 2.65
C SER A 27 -27.38 -13.75 3.49
N ASP A 28 -28.54 -13.89 2.86
CA ASP A 28 -29.79 -14.15 3.57
C ASP A 28 -29.93 -15.65 3.92
N SER A 29 -30.97 -15.97 4.68
CA SER A 29 -31.37 -17.33 5.03
C SER A 29 -32.53 -17.84 4.15
N GLY A 30 -32.66 -17.32 2.93
CA GLY A 30 -33.71 -17.72 1.98
C GLY A 30 -33.51 -19.11 1.40
N ASN A 31 -34.48 -19.59 0.62
CA ASN A 31 -34.40 -20.82 -0.16
C ASN A 31 -34.96 -20.57 -1.59
N PRO A 32 -34.11 -20.35 -2.61
CA PRO A 32 -32.65 -20.35 -2.53
C PRO A 32 -32.10 -19.11 -1.80
N PRO A 33 -30.93 -19.22 -1.15
CA PRO A 33 -30.29 -18.07 -0.51
C PRO A 33 -29.74 -17.10 -1.55
N LEU A 34 -29.83 -15.79 -1.25
CA LEU A 34 -29.24 -14.73 -2.04
C LEU A 34 -28.08 -14.09 -1.28
N SER A 35 -27.02 -13.72 -1.99
CA SER A 35 -25.85 -13.08 -1.41
C SER A 35 -25.39 -11.85 -2.20
N SER A 36 -24.86 -10.85 -1.49
CA SER A 36 -24.15 -9.71 -2.07
C SER A 36 -22.71 -9.65 -1.58
N THR A 37 -21.82 -9.16 -2.42
CA THR A 37 -20.39 -8.97 -2.10
C THR A 37 -20.05 -7.50 -2.18
N SER A 38 -19.42 -6.96 -1.15
CA SER A 38 -18.91 -5.60 -1.08
C SER A 38 -17.45 -5.62 -0.65
N THR A 39 -16.62 -4.68 -1.10
CA THR A 39 -15.20 -4.67 -0.73
C THR A 39 -14.88 -3.50 0.19
N LEU A 40 -14.29 -3.80 1.35
CA LEU A 40 -13.70 -2.82 2.25
C LEU A 40 -12.22 -2.63 1.90
N THR A 41 -11.88 -1.42 1.48
CA THR A 41 -10.49 -1.03 1.20
C THR A 41 -9.85 -0.44 2.46
N ILE A 42 -8.83 -1.11 2.98
CA ILE A 42 -8.01 -0.61 4.09
C ILE A 42 -6.70 -0.09 3.52
N ARG A 43 -6.39 1.18 3.79
CA ARG A 43 -5.14 1.82 3.39
C ARG A 43 -4.28 2.09 4.63
N VAL A 44 -3.04 1.63 4.61
CA VAL A 44 -2.07 1.81 5.70
C VAL A 44 -1.23 3.05 5.41
N CYS A 45 -1.34 4.04 6.29
CA CYS A 45 -0.55 5.27 6.20
C CYS A 45 0.74 5.15 7.00
N GLY A 46 1.76 5.91 6.60
CA GLY A 46 2.93 6.19 7.43
C GLY A 46 2.55 7.17 8.53
N CYS A 47 2.91 6.84 9.76
CA CYS A 47 2.65 7.68 10.94
C CYS A 47 3.96 7.96 11.67
N SER A 48 4.01 9.09 12.36
CA SER A 48 5.07 9.41 13.31
C SER A 48 4.96 8.54 14.58
N ASN A 49 5.97 8.59 15.45
CA ASN A 49 5.97 7.85 16.72
C ASN A 49 4.84 8.27 17.68
N ASP A 50 4.36 9.51 17.57
CA ASP A 50 3.19 10.05 18.27
C ASP A 50 1.85 9.74 17.58
N GLY A 51 1.86 8.95 16.50
CA GLY A 51 0.66 8.47 15.82
C GLY A 51 0.04 9.48 14.85
N VAL A 52 0.70 10.59 14.58
CA VAL A 52 0.25 11.58 13.59
C VAL A 52 0.49 11.02 12.19
N VAL A 53 -0.56 11.05 11.37
CA VAL A 53 -0.49 10.61 9.97
C VAL A 53 0.42 11.54 9.18
N GLN A 54 1.46 11.00 8.56
CA GLN A 54 2.42 11.76 7.75
C GLN A 54 2.22 11.54 6.26
N SER A 55 1.88 10.32 5.83
CA SER A 55 1.74 9.99 4.41
C SER A 55 0.75 8.85 4.18
N CYS A 56 -0.34 9.12 3.47
CA CYS A 56 -1.31 8.11 3.02
C CYS A 56 -1.24 7.86 1.52
N ASN A 57 -0.46 8.68 0.83
CA ASN A 57 -0.21 8.64 -0.59
C ASN A 57 0.97 7.69 -0.84
N VAL A 58 1.06 7.19 -2.06
CA VAL A 58 2.30 6.56 -2.53
C VAL A 58 3.36 7.66 -2.44
N GLU A 59 4.24 7.58 -1.43
CA GLU A 59 5.52 8.28 -1.51
C GLU A 59 6.05 7.91 -2.87
N ALA A 60 6.26 8.89 -3.75
CA ALA A 60 6.86 8.66 -5.05
C ALA A 60 8.01 7.71 -4.79
N TYR A 61 7.89 6.48 -5.28
CA TYR A 61 8.90 5.47 -5.11
C TYR A 61 10.08 6.11 -5.82
N VAL A 62 10.96 6.76 -5.05
CA VAL A 62 12.29 7.09 -5.49
C VAL A 62 12.85 5.69 -5.61
N LEU A 63 12.64 5.09 -6.80
CA LEU A 63 13.40 3.95 -7.24
C LEU A 63 14.79 4.30 -6.79
N PRO A 64 15.44 3.52 -5.91
CA PRO A 64 16.85 3.75 -5.66
C PRO A 64 17.43 3.77 -7.06
N ILE A 65 17.84 4.95 -7.54
CA ILE A 65 18.22 5.11 -8.92
C ILE A 65 19.44 4.22 -8.99
N GLY A 66 19.24 3.02 -9.54
CA GLY A 66 20.14 1.88 -9.44
C GLY A 66 21.29 2.07 -10.41
N LEU A 67 21.86 3.27 -10.39
CA LEU A 67 22.98 3.63 -11.20
C LEU A 67 24.18 2.98 -10.51
N SER A 68 24.55 1.81 -11.02
CA SER A 68 25.78 1.15 -10.64
C SER A 68 26.92 2.17 -10.66
N MET A 69 27.88 2.02 -9.75
CA MET A 69 29.09 2.85 -9.73
C MET A 69 29.77 2.90 -11.11
N GLY A 70 29.70 1.81 -11.88
CA GLY A 70 30.18 1.78 -13.26
C GLY A 70 29.45 2.73 -14.21
N ALA A 71 28.13 2.87 -14.07
CA ALA A 71 27.34 3.80 -14.88
C ALA A 71 27.62 5.27 -14.50
N LEU A 72 27.86 5.55 -13.22
CA LEU A 72 28.33 6.86 -12.75
C LEU A 72 29.69 7.22 -13.38
N ILE A 73 30.65 6.30 -13.35
CA ILE A 73 31.98 6.50 -13.94
C ILE A 73 31.87 6.75 -15.45
N ALA A 74 31.06 5.96 -16.16
CA ALA A 74 30.88 6.11 -17.62
C ALA A 74 30.29 7.47 -17.99
N ILE A 75 29.29 7.96 -17.24
CA ILE A 75 28.67 9.27 -17.47
C ILE A 75 29.70 10.39 -17.24
N LEU A 76 30.46 10.33 -16.14
CA LEU A 76 31.49 11.32 -15.84
C LEU A 76 32.59 11.35 -16.91
N ALA A 77 33.05 10.18 -17.37
CA ALA A 77 34.04 10.08 -18.43
C ALA A 77 33.54 10.68 -19.75
N CYS A 78 32.29 10.40 -20.13
CA CYS A 78 31.68 11.00 -21.33
C CYS A 78 31.65 12.53 -21.25
N ILE A 79 31.29 13.10 -20.09
CA ILE A 79 31.23 14.56 -19.92
C ILE A 79 32.61 15.19 -20.12
N ILE A 80 33.66 14.60 -19.53
CA ILE A 80 35.04 15.10 -19.65
C ILE A 80 35.54 15.02 -21.10
N LEU A 81 35.19 13.97 -21.83
CA LEU A 81 35.61 13.80 -23.24
C LEU A 81 34.87 14.73 -24.21
N LEU A 82 33.67 15.20 -23.84
CA LEU A 82 32.85 16.08 -24.66
C LEU A 82 33.08 17.57 -24.38
N LEU A 83 33.80 17.92 -23.31
CA LEU A 83 34.25 19.27 -22.94
C LEU A 83 35.63 19.57 -23.53
#